data_AF-A0A5K1G5F4-F1
#
_entry.id   AF-A0A5K1G5F4-F1
#
_cell.length_a   1.000
_cell.length_b   1.000
_cell.length_c   1.000
_cell.angle_alpha   90.00
_cell.angle_beta   90.00
_cell.angle_gamma   90.00
#
_symmetry.space_group_name_H-M   'P 1'
#
loop_
_entity.id
_entity.type
_entity.pdbx_description
1 polymer ?
#
loop_
_entity_poly.entity_id
_entity_poly.type
_entity_poly.pdbx_seq_one_letter_code
_entity_poly.pdbx_strand_id
1 'polypeptide(L)' 'EGFWYHHAEPTYLMLVNWLPSTPHTLPIYATHRLGVGSVVINSKKE' A
#
# COMPACT_ATOMS: atom_id res chain seq x y z
N GLU A 1 17.23 19.28 1.14
CA GLU A 1 16.35 18.11 1.27
C GLU A 1 14.93 18.57 1.53
N GLY A 2 13.94 18.03 0.81
CA GLY A 2 12.53 18.46 0.88
C GLY A 2 11.55 17.45 0.28
N PHE A 3 12.03 16.27 -0.09
CA PHE A 3 11.23 15.17 -0.64
C PHE A 3 11.28 13.99 0.34
N TRP A 4 10.18 13.24 0.43
CA TRP A 4 10.02 12.09 1.33
C TRP A 4 9.47 10.87 0.58
N TYR A 5 9.72 9.67 1.09
CA TYR A 5 9.21 8.43 0.50
C TYR A 5 7.67 8.37 0.52
N HIS A 6 7.08 7.95 -0.59
CA HIS A 6 5.63 7.78 -0.69
C HIS A 6 5.21 6.37 -1.15
N HIS A 7 5.81 5.87 -2.24
CA HIS A 7 5.52 4.54 -2.79
C HIS A 7 6.74 4.00 -3.53
N ALA A 8 6.81 2.68 -3.72
CA ALA A 8 7.86 2.03 -4.51
C ALA A 8 7.26 0.91 -5.36
N GLU A 9 7.75 0.79 -6.58
CA GLU A 9 7.50 -0.31 -7.50
C GLU A 9 8.83 -1.05 -7.77
N PRO A 10 8.81 -2.26 -8.37
CA PRO A 10 10.04 -3.04 -8.58
C PRO A 10 11.17 -2.29 -9.30
N THR A 11 10.84 -1.30 -10.13
CA THR A 11 11.81 -0.60 -10.98
C THR A 11 11.96 0.89 -10.64
N TYR A 12 11.18 1.43 -9.70
CA TYR A 12 11.28 2.85 -9.37
C TYR A 12 10.82 3.17 -7.95
N LEU A 13 11.28 4.35 -7.49
CA LEU A 13 10.95 4.91 -6.20
C LEU A 13 10.20 6.24 -6.41
N MET A 14 9.09 6.44 -5.69
CA MET A 14 8.38 7.70 -5.67
C MET A 14 8.70 8.49 -4.41
N LEU A 15 9.14 9.72 -4.61
CA LEU A 15 9.28 10.72 -3.57
C LEU A 15 8.24 11.82 -3.75
N VAL A 16 7.80 12.42 -2.65
CA VAL A 16 6.80 13.49 -2.65
C VAL A 16 7.27 14.67 -1.81
N ASN A 17 6.90 15.89 -2.22
CA ASN A 17 7.09 17.12 -1.47
C ASN A 17 5.77 17.90 -1.49
N TRP A 18 5.25 18.24 -0.32
CA TRP A 18 4.06 19.06 -0.16
C TRP A 18 4.45 20.54 -0.17
N LEU A 19 4.16 21.21 -1.28
CA LEU A 19 4.52 22.61 -1.50
C LEU A 19 3.62 23.63 -0.78
N PRO A 20 2.31 23.41 -0.59
CA PRO A 20 1.46 24.36 0.11
C PRO A 20 1.85 24.52 1.59
N SER A 21 1.59 25.70 2.15
CA SER A 21 1.75 25.98 3.59
C SER A 21 0.69 25.32 4.47
N THR A 22 -0.28 24.63 3.88
CA THR A 22 -1.34 23.90 4.58
C THR A 22 -0.88 22.50 4.98
N PRO A 23 -1.50 21.86 6.00
CA PRO A 23 -1.24 20.47 6.31
C PRO A 23 -1.43 19.56 5.09
N HIS A 24 -0.53 18.62 4.87
CA HIS A 24 -0.65 17.66 3.77
C HIS A 24 -1.75 16.65 4.06
N THR A 25 -2.52 16.27 3.04
CA THR A 25 -3.59 15.26 3.13
C THR A 25 -3.20 13.95 2.45
N LEU A 26 -1.94 13.82 2.04
CA LEU A 26 -1.41 12.60 1.43
C LEU A 26 -1.54 11.41 2.39
N PRO A 27 -2.11 10.28 1.94
CA PRO A 27 -2.11 9.05 2.72
C PRO A 27 -0.67 8.65 3.05
N ILE A 28 -0.44 8.31 4.31
CA ILE A 28 0.90 8.05 4.84
C ILE A 28 1.48 6.75 4.26
N TYR A 29 0.63 5.72 4.11
CA TYR A 29 0.96 4.41 3.55
C TYR A 29 -0.32 3.57 3.41
N ALA A 30 -0.32 2.59 2.50
CA ALA A 30 -1.31 1.50 2.56
C ALA A 30 -1.02 0.65 3.81
N THR A 31 -1.93 0.69 4.79
CA THR A 31 -1.75 0.04 6.10
C THR A 31 -2.11 -1.44 6.12
N HIS A 32 -3.04 -1.85 5.27
CA HIS A 32 -3.69 -3.15 5.38
C HIS A 32 -3.14 -4.11 4.33
N ARG A 33 -2.66 -5.26 4.81
CA ARG A 33 -2.42 -6.42 3.95
C ARG A 33 -3.73 -7.18 3.85
N LEU A 34 -4.24 -7.34 2.63
CA LEU A 34 -5.40 -8.17 2.37
C LEU A 34 -4.93 -9.58 2.02
N GLY A 35 -5.42 -10.58 2.75
CA GLY A 35 -5.18 -12.00 2.46
C GLY A 35 -6.50 -12.69 2.10
N VAL A 36 -6.44 -13.63 1.16
CA VAL A 36 -7.58 -14.47 0.78
C VAL A 36 -7.23 -15.92 1.09
N GLY A 37 -8.08 -16.59 1.86
CA GLY A 37 -7.99 -18.02 2.13
C GLY A 37 -9.17 -18.76 1.49
N SER A 38 -8.94 -19.97 1.01
CA SER A 38 -9.98 -20.84 0.45
C SER A 38 -9.90 -22.23 1.07
N VAL A 39 -11.06 -22.85 1.29
CA VAL A 39 -11.20 -24.22 1.77
C VAL A 39 -11.99 -25.00 0.73
N VAL A 40 -11.41 -26.09 0.24
CA VAL A 40 -12.08 -27.00 -0.68
C VAL A 40 -12.72 -28.12 0.13
N ILE A 41 -14.05 -28.20 0.11
CA ILE A 41 -14.81 -29.24 0.83
C ILE A 41 -15.35 -30.24 -0.21
N ASN A 42 -14.88 -31.49 -0.12
CA ASN A 42 -15.43 -32.58 -0.91
C ASN A 42 -16.66 -33.17 -0.20
N SER A 43 -17.83 -33.11 -0.83
CA SER A 43 -19.06 -33.71 -0.31
C SER A 43 -19.04 -35.25 -0.31
N LYS A 44 -18.09 -35.87 -1.02
CA LYS A 44 -17.97 -37.33 -1.16
C LYS A 44 -17.27 -38.04 0.02
N LYS A 45 -16.72 -37.31 1.00
CA LYS A 45 -16.00 -37.86 2.18
C LYS A 45 -14.86 -38.86 1.84
N GLU A 46 -14.14 -38.62 0.75
CA GLU A 46 -12.94 -39.38 0.36
C GLU A 46 -11.71 -38.98 1.17
#